data_AF-A0A0F9YXZ5-F1
#
_entry.id   AF-A0A0F9YXZ5-F1
#
_cell.length_a   1.000
_cell.length_b   1.000
_cell.length_c   1.000
_cell.angle_alpha   90.00
_cell.angle_beta   90.00
_cell.angle_gamma   90.00
#
_symmetry.space_group_name_H-M   'P 1'
#
loop_
_entity.id
_entity.type
_entity.pdbx_description
1 polymer ?
#
loop_
_entity_poly.entity_id
_entity_poly.type
_entity_poly.pdbx_seq_one_letter_code
_entity_poly.pdbx_strand_id
1 'polypeptide(L)'
;MSEQKQLVMDIAMNLNRIGNWVADDFDRNNRKINIFIQNTDSYIGKVGGVNSRFQKTWDFFLRSYLVAKRDLKNNAESLMTLGNILSHRAKFV
;
A
#
# COMPACT_ATOMS: atom_id res chain seq x y z
N MET A 1 4.82 18.07 6.89
CA MET A 1 4.34 17.17 5.82
C MET A 1 2.87 17.47 5.60
N SER A 2 2.37 17.48 4.36
CA SER A 2 0.92 17.54 4.14
C SER A 2 0.26 16.27 4.69
N GLU A 3 -0.97 16.37 5.15
CA GLU A 3 -1.76 15.23 5.67
C GLU A 3 -1.87 14.12 4.62
N GLN A 4 -2.13 14.47 3.36
CA GLN A 4 -2.16 13.51 2.24
C GLN A 4 -0.83 12.79 2.04
N LYS A 5 0.31 13.50 2.13
CA LYS A 5 1.62 12.86 2.01
C LYS A 5 1.87 11.88 3.15
N GLN A 6 1.44 12.21 4.37
CA GLN A 6 1.53 11.29 5.50
C GLN A 6 0.71 10.02 5.27
N LEU A 7 -0.54 10.16 4.81
CA LEU A 7 -1.40 9.01 4.47
C LEU A 7 -0.77 8.11 3.39
N VAL A 8 -0.18 8.71 2.34
CA VAL A 8 0.51 7.96 1.29
C VAL A 8 1.73 7.20 1.85
N MET A 9 2.48 7.81 2.76
CA MET A 9 3.60 7.15 3.44
C MET A 9 3.12 6.03 4.38
N ASP A 10 2.00 6.22 5.08
CA ASP A 10 1.44 5.20 5.96
C ASP A 10 0.94 3.98 5.17
N ILE A 11 0.31 4.21 4.02
CA ILE A 11 -0.03 3.15 3.05
C ILE A 11 1.23 2.42 2.61
N ALA A 12 2.27 3.16 2.20
CA ALA A 12 3.51 2.58 1.74
C ALA A 12 4.18 1.68 2.79
N MET A 13 4.24 2.15 4.04
CA MET A 13 4.77 1.37 5.16
C MET A 13 3.93 0.12 5.45
N ASN A 14 2.60 0.23 5.40
CA ASN A 14 1.73 -0.91 5.60
C ASN A 14 1.95 -1.98 4.54
N LEU A 15 2.06 -1.60 3.26
CA LEU A 15 2.31 -2.55 2.17
C LEU A 15 3.64 -3.30 2.35
N ASN A 16 4.69 -2.59 2.75
CA ASN A 16 5.98 -3.21 3.07
C ASN A 16 5.87 -4.18 4.26
N ARG A 17 5.14 -3.81 5.33
CA ARG A 17 4.91 -4.72 6.47
C ARG A 17 4.11 -5.96 6.06
N ILE A 18 3.03 -5.78 5.30
CA ILE A 18 2.19 -6.88 4.82
C ILE A 18 3.02 -7.81 3.94
N GLY A 19 3.72 -7.27 2.93
CA GLY A 19 4.54 -8.07 2.02
C GLY A 19 5.61 -8.89 2.76
N ASN A 20 6.29 -8.31 3.75
CA ASN A 20 7.23 -9.04 4.59
C ASN A 20 6.55 -10.17 5.38
N TRP A 21 5.38 -9.94 5.99
CA TRP A 21 4.67 -10.97 6.74
C TRP A 21 4.12 -12.09 5.87
N VAL A 22 3.68 -11.77 4.66
CA VAL A 22 3.25 -12.75 3.66
C VAL A 22 4.43 -13.65 3.28
N ALA A 23 5.60 -13.05 3.01
CA ALA A 23 6.81 -13.79 2.62
C ALA A 23 7.40 -14.63 3.74
N ASP A 24 7.32 -14.16 4.99
CA ASP A 24 7.85 -14.83 6.17
C ASP A 24 7.01 -16.08 6.53
N ASP A 25 5.73 -15.87 6.87
CA ASP A 25 4.80 -16.94 7.21
C ASP A 25 3.37 -16.38 7.15
N PHE A 26 2.74 -16.57 5.99
CA PHE A 26 1.39 -16.05 5.73
C PHE A 26 0.36 -16.55 6.75
N ASP A 27 0.38 -17.85 7.07
CA ASP A 27 -0.65 -18.48 7.88
C ASP A 27 -0.51 -18.03 9.35
N ARG A 28 0.72 -17.94 9.87
CA ARG A 28 1.00 -17.42 11.22
C ARG A 28 0.74 -15.93 11.36
N ASN A 29 0.95 -15.14 10.31
CA ASN A 29 0.77 -13.69 10.34
C ASN A 29 -0.60 -13.22 9.83
N ASN A 30 -1.50 -14.13 9.44
CA ASN A 30 -2.78 -13.81 8.79
C ASN A 30 -3.60 -12.75 9.55
N ARG A 31 -3.65 -12.82 10.89
CA ARG A 31 -4.36 -11.80 11.70
C ARG A 31 -3.76 -10.39 11.54
N LYS A 32 -2.44 -10.26 11.55
CA LYS A 32 -1.76 -8.96 11.36
C LYS A 32 -1.96 -8.44 9.94
N ILE A 33 -1.82 -9.33 8.96
CA ILE A 33 -2.04 -9.04 7.54
C ILE A 33 -3.44 -8.43 7.34
N ASN A 34 -4.49 -9.08 7.86
CA ASN A 34 -5.86 -8.59 7.71
C ASN A 34 -6.10 -7.23 8.36
N ILE A 35 -5.57 -7.00 9.57
CA ILE A 35 -5.65 -5.68 10.25
C ILE A 35 -4.99 -4.60 9.39
N PHE A 36 -3.80 -4.86 8.86
CA PHE A 36 -3.06 -3.88 8.08
C PHE A 36 -3.66 -3.64 6.70
N ILE A 37 -4.31 -4.64 6.10
CA ILE A 37 -5.11 -4.47 4.89
C ILE A 37 -6.28 -3.54 5.15
N GLN A 38 -7.06 -3.76 6.23
CA GLN A 38 -8.17 -2.88 6.59
C GLN A 38 -7.73 -1.43 6.85
N ASN A 39 -6.61 -1.25 7.56
CA ASN A 39 -6.02 0.08 7.75
C ASN A 39 -5.61 0.71 6.42
N THR A 40 -5.01 -0.07 5.52
CA THR A 40 -4.59 0.39 4.20
C THR A 40 -5.79 0.83 3.36
N ASP A 41 -6.87 0.04 3.33
CA ASP A 41 -8.12 0.42 2.64
C ASP A 41 -8.70 1.71 3.22
N SER A 42 -8.72 1.84 4.55
CA SER A 42 -9.20 3.05 5.23
C SER A 42 -8.37 4.28 4.84
N TYR A 43 -7.04 4.15 4.79
CA TYR A 43 -6.16 5.25 4.40
C TYR A 43 -6.34 5.62 2.93
N ILE A 44 -6.49 4.64 2.04
CA ILE A 44 -6.80 4.88 0.61
C ILE A 44 -8.06 5.73 0.48
N GLY A 45 -9.12 5.41 1.23
CA GLY A 45 -10.35 6.21 1.26
C GLY A 45 -10.18 7.64 1.79
N LYS A 46 -9.18 7.87 2.64
CA LYS A 46 -8.89 9.19 3.25
C LYS A 46 -7.95 10.06 2.44
N VAL A 47 -7.10 9.49 1.57
CA VAL A 47 -6.16 10.27 0.74
C VAL A 47 -6.89 11.31 -0.12
N GLY A 48 -8.12 11.02 -0.55
CA GLY A 48 -8.87 11.92 -1.43
C GLY A 48 -8.24 12.07 -2.81
N GLY A 49 -8.49 13.19 -3.49
CA GLY A 49 -7.89 13.49 -4.78
C GLY A 49 -6.42 13.89 -4.64
N VAL A 50 -5.55 13.38 -5.53
CA VAL A 50 -4.13 13.74 -5.55
C VAL A 50 -3.86 14.77 -6.65
N ASN A 51 -2.75 15.51 -6.54
CA ASN A 51 -2.39 16.47 -7.59
C ASN A 51 -1.96 15.76 -8.90
N SER A 52 -1.94 16.52 -10.00
CA SER A 52 -1.63 16.00 -11.34
C SER A 52 -0.25 15.35 -11.48
N ARG A 53 0.74 15.76 -10.67
CA ARG A 53 2.10 15.19 -10.71
C ARG A 53 2.15 13.79 -10.10
N PHE A 54 1.24 13.47 -9.18
CA PHE A 54 1.17 12.16 -8.53
C PHE A 54 0.04 11.27 -9.07
N GLN A 55 -0.97 11.83 -9.73
CA GLN A 55 -2.16 11.12 -10.24
C GLN A 55 -1.83 9.81 -10.97
N LYS A 56 -0.91 9.84 -11.95
CA LYS A 56 -0.55 8.64 -12.71
C LYS A 56 0.02 7.51 -11.81
N THR A 57 0.82 7.87 -10.80
CA THR A 57 1.34 6.91 -9.83
C THR A 57 0.22 6.37 -8.95
N TRP A 58 -0.68 7.23 -8.50
CA TRP A 58 -1.81 6.84 -7.66
C TRP A 58 -2.78 5.90 -8.39
N ASP A 59 -3.14 6.21 -9.63
CA ASP A 59 -4.03 5.37 -10.45
C ASP A 59 -3.42 3.99 -10.73
N PHE A 60 -2.12 3.95 -11.01
CA PHE A 60 -1.40 2.68 -11.16
C PHE A 60 -1.43 1.88 -9.85
N PHE A 61 -1.14 2.54 -8.72
CA PHE A 61 -1.15 1.90 -7.41
C PHE A 61 -2.52 1.29 -7.10
N LEU A 62 -3.62 2.04 -7.26
CA LEU A 62 -4.96 1.55 -6.95
C LEU A 62 -5.32 0.29 -7.73
N ARG A 63 -5.04 0.27 -9.05
CA ARG A 63 -5.29 -0.91 -9.89
C ARG A 63 -4.44 -2.11 -9.47
N SER A 64 -3.14 -1.90 -9.29
CA SER A 64 -2.20 -2.96 -8.93
C SER A 64 -2.45 -3.52 -7.52
N TYR A 65 -2.80 -2.65 -6.57
CA TYR A 65 -3.14 -3.05 -5.21
C TYR A 65 -4.38 -3.94 -5.17
N LEU A 66 -5.44 -3.57 -5.93
CA LEU A 66 -6.65 -4.39 -6.03
C LEU A 66 -6.36 -5.79 -6.60
N VAL A 67 -5.43 -5.90 -7.55
CA VAL A 67 -5.02 -7.21 -8.09
C VAL A 67 -4.22 -7.99 -7.05
N ALA A 68 -3.20 -7.40 -6.45
CA ALA A 68 -2.34 -8.06 -5.45
C ALA A 68 -3.14 -8.54 -4.23
N LYS A 69 -4.14 -7.75 -3.80
CA LYS A 69 -4.99 -8.07 -2.65
C LYS A 69 -5.88 -9.31 -2.84
N ARG A 70 -6.19 -9.70 -4.08
CA ARG A 70 -7.03 -10.87 -4.37
C ARG A 70 -6.34 -12.20 -4.07
N ASP A 71 -5.01 -12.20 -4.12
CA ASP A 71 -4.20 -13.37 -3.82
C ASP A 71 -2.94 -12.94 -3.05
N LEU A 72 -3.15 -12.57 -1.79
CA LEU A 72 -2.08 -12.03 -0.95
C LEU A 72 -0.92 -13.03 -0.84
N LYS A 73 -1.19 -14.32 -0.68
CA LYS A 73 -0.20 -15.37 -0.43
C LYS A 73 0.87 -15.42 -1.53
N ASN A 74 0.48 -15.17 -2.79
CA ASN A 74 1.40 -15.18 -3.94
C ASN A 74 1.89 -13.78 -4.37
N ASN A 75 1.49 -12.71 -3.67
CA ASN A 75 1.77 -11.33 -4.08
C ASN A 75 2.61 -10.54 -3.06
N ALA A 76 3.39 -11.22 -2.22
CA ALA A 76 4.28 -10.58 -1.25
C ALA A 76 5.20 -9.52 -1.89
N GLU A 77 5.89 -9.89 -2.97
CA GLU A 77 6.81 -9.02 -3.71
C GLU A 77 6.08 -7.84 -4.37
N SER A 78 4.90 -8.08 -4.94
CA SER A 78 4.04 -7.04 -5.51
C SER A 78 3.71 -5.98 -4.46
N LEU A 79 3.33 -6.39 -3.24
CA LEU A 79 3.00 -5.46 -2.16
C LEU A 79 4.23 -4.62 -1.75
N MET A 80 5.41 -5.22 -1.62
CA MET A 80 6.64 -4.49 -1.28
C MET A 80 7.04 -3.51 -2.39
N THR A 81 6.96 -3.95 -3.65
CA THR A 81 7.19 -3.10 -4.83
C THR A 81 6.26 -1.88 -4.82
N LEU A 82 4.96 -2.07 -4.56
CA LEU A 82 4.01 -0.97 -4.45
C LEU A 82 4.35 -0.04 -3.28
N GLY A 83 4.74 -0.59 -2.12
CA GLY A 83 5.20 0.19 -0.97
C GLY A 83 6.43 1.06 -1.30
N ASN A 84 7.40 0.52 -2.02
CA ASN A 84 8.60 1.25 -2.42
C ASN A 84 8.29 2.34 -3.46
N ILE A 85 7.45 2.04 -4.44
CA ILE A 85 6.98 3.04 -5.42
C ILE A 85 6.31 4.22 -4.71
N LEU A 86 5.35 3.94 -3.81
CA LEU A 86 4.66 5.00 -3.09
C LEU A 86 5.62 5.82 -2.22
N SER A 87 6.51 5.16 -1.47
CA SER A 87 7.51 5.85 -0.64
C SER A 87 8.38 6.81 -1.45
N HIS A 88 8.92 6.37 -2.59
CA HIS A 88 9.76 7.21 -3.45
C HIS A 88 8.99 8.35 -4.12
N ARG A 89 7.72 8.12 -4.46
CA ARG A 89 6.89 9.05 -5.23
C ARG A 89 6.08 10.00 -4.34
N ALA A 90 5.99 9.76 -3.03
CA ALA A 90 5.31 10.61 -2.05
C ALA A 90 5.86 12.05 -1.99
N LYS A 91 7.07 12.31 -2.52
CA LYS A 91 7.60 13.68 -2.67
C LYS A 91 6.82 14.54 -3.67
N PHE A 92 5.97 13.93 -4.50
CA PHE A 92 5.12 14.63 -5.46
C PHE A 92 3.69 14.83 -4.96
N VAL A 93 3.38 14.38 -3.74
CA VAL A 93 2.11 14.64 -3.04
C VAL A 93 2.24 15.95 -2.26
#